data_AF-A0A5B6UW97-F1
#
_entry.id   AF-A0A5B6UW97-F1
#
_cell.length_a   1.000
_cell.length_b   1.000
_cell.length_c   1.000
_cell.angle_alpha   90.00
_cell.angle_beta   90.00
_cell.angle_gamma   90.00
#
_symmetry.space_group_name_H-M   'P 1'
#
loop_
_entity.id
_entity.type
_entity.pdbx_description
1 polymer ?
#
loop_
_entity_poly.entity_id
_entity_poly.type
_entity_poly.pdbx_seq_one_letter_code
_entity_poly.pdbx_strand_id
1 'polypeptide(L)'
;MSIQVLIGLGANIGSDAPKESWDLEKLIAKVQQYCYLLNDLTPDLLRSECSSYEELQDYLRRRGREAYLQKRDMVEKQAEGLMKEAERFLILSNIDRLWKEHLQALKFVQQAVGLRGYAQRDPLIEYKLEGYNLFLDMMAQIRRNVIYSIYQFKPVMVKKDEDDRSDKVVTNGRSGNKKPDPVGAVESSSSTASA
;
A
#
# COMPACT_ATOMS: atom_id res chain seq x y z
N MET A 1 -3.28 -15.42 -4.36
CA MET A 1 -4.51 -14.59 -4.43
C MET A 1 -4.82 -14.33 -5.88
N SER A 2 -5.96 -14.83 -6.39
CA SER A 2 -6.24 -14.79 -7.83
C SER A 2 -6.78 -13.43 -8.26
N ILE A 3 -6.14 -12.84 -9.27
CA ILE A 3 -6.55 -11.63 -9.99
C ILE A 3 -8.01 -11.67 -10.48
N GLN A 4 -8.59 -12.86 -10.63
CA GLN A 4 -10.01 -13.02 -10.95
C GLN A 4 -10.98 -12.38 -9.98
N VAL A 5 -10.65 -12.36 -8.69
CA VAL A 5 -11.54 -11.74 -7.70
C VAL A 5 -11.54 -10.21 -7.84
N LEU A 6 -10.47 -9.65 -8.43
CA LEU A 6 -10.35 -8.24 -8.75
C LEU A 6 -11.16 -7.85 -9.99
N ILE A 7 -11.09 -8.68 -11.03
CA ILE A 7 -11.67 -8.36 -12.34
C ILE A 7 -13.19 -8.39 -12.28
N GLY A 8 -13.78 -9.14 -11.34
CA GLY A 8 -15.23 -9.30 -11.28
C GLY A 8 -15.73 -9.80 -12.63
N LEU A 9 -15.10 -10.86 -13.15
CA LEU A 9 -15.50 -11.47 -14.43
C LEU A 9 -17.01 -11.74 -14.42
N GLY A 10 -17.56 -12.30 -13.34
CA GLY A 10 -19.01 -12.51 -13.18
C GLY A 10 -19.87 -11.24 -13.02
N ALA A 11 -19.26 -10.07 -12.78
CA ALA A 11 -19.96 -8.78 -12.72
C ALA A 11 -19.95 -8.04 -14.07
N ASN A 12 -19.02 -8.37 -14.98
CA ASN A 12 -18.93 -7.75 -16.30
C ASN A 12 -19.40 -8.68 -17.42
N ILE A 13 -19.28 -10.00 -17.25
CA ILE A 13 -19.69 -11.02 -18.22
C ILE A 13 -20.45 -12.09 -17.42
N GLY A 14 -21.75 -12.23 -17.69
CA GLY A 14 -22.53 -13.33 -17.14
C GLY A 14 -21.96 -14.66 -17.64
N SER A 15 -21.89 -15.68 -16.79
CA SER A 15 -21.32 -16.98 -17.14
C SER A 15 -22.00 -17.66 -18.34
N ASP A 16 -23.26 -17.30 -18.61
CA ASP A 16 -24.08 -17.79 -19.74
C ASP A 16 -24.18 -16.80 -20.93
N ALA A 17 -23.48 -15.66 -20.87
CA ALA A 17 -23.60 -14.65 -21.91
C ALA A 17 -22.88 -15.11 -23.20
N PRO A 18 -23.54 -15.06 -24.38
CA PRO A 18 -22.92 -15.45 -25.64
C PRO A 18 -21.72 -14.54 -25.94
N LYS A 19 -20.66 -15.10 -26.54
CA LYS A 19 -19.36 -14.44 -26.80
C LYS A 19 -19.48 -13.07 -27.49
N GLU A 20 -20.51 -12.88 -28.30
CA GLU A 20 -20.79 -11.64 -29.02
C GLU A 20 -21.25 -10.49 -28.10
N SER A 21 -21.87 -10.83 -26.97
CA SER A 21 -22.37 -9.87 -25.97
C SER A 21 -21.31 -9.41 -24.96
N TRP A 22 -20.08 -9.92 -25.06
CA TRP A 22 -19.01 -9.58 -24.14
C TRP A 22 -18.47 -8.19 -24.41
N ASP A 23 -18.61 -7.32 -23.41
CA ASP A 23 -18.02 -5.98 -23.43
C ASP A 23 -16.53 -6.05 -23.05
N LEU A 24 -15.73 -6.52 -24.01
CA LEU A 24 -14.29 -6.69 -23.86
C LEU A 24 -13.56 -5.36 -23.67
N GLU A 25 -14.08 -4.27 -24.24
CA GLU A 25 -13.50 -2.93 -24.11
C GLU A 25 -13.57 -2.46 -22.65
N LYS A 26 -14.74 -2.53 -22.02
CA LYS A 26 -14.87 -2.17 -20.60
C LYS A 26 -14.06 -3.08 -19.70
N LEU A 27 -14.00 -4.37 -20.02
CA LEU A 27 -13.19 -5.34 -19.28
C LEU A 27 -11.71 -4.96 -19.31
N ILE A 28 -11.16 -4.74 -20.51
CA ILE A 28 -9.75 -4.39 -20.72
C ILE A 28 -9.44 -3.05 -20.03
N ALA A 29 -10.29 -2.04 -20.19
CA ALA A 29 -10.10 -0.74 -19.56
C ALA A 29 -10.00 -0.85 -18.03
N LYS A 30 -10.90 -1.63 -17.40
CA LYS A 30 -10.82 -1.91 -15.96
C LYS A 30 -9.55 -2.65 -15.59
N VAL A 31 -9.17 -3.70 -16.34
CA VAL A 31 -7.96 -4.50 -16.07
C VAL A 31 -6.71 -3.62 -16.12
N GLN A 32 -6.58 -2.79 -17.15
CA GLN A 32 -5.44 -1.88 -17.34
C GLN A 32 -5.37 -0.81 -16.25
N GLN A 33 -6.52 -0.30 -15.79
CA GLN A 33 -6.57 0.64 -14.67
C GLN A 33 -5.98 0.05 -13.39
N TYR A 34 -6.23 -1.24 -13.12
CA TYR A 34 -5.69 -1.90 -11.92
C TYR A 34 -4.26 -2.43 -12.10
N CYS A 35 -3.87 -2.78 -13.32
CA CYS A 35 -2.57 -3.36 -13.63
C CYS A 35 -2.02 -2.77 -14.94
N TYR A 36 -1.10 -1.82 -14.81
CA TYR A 36 -0.45 -1.18 -15.97
C TYR A 36 0.45 -2.14 -16.79
N LEU A 37 0.77 -3.33 -16.25
CA LEU A 37 1.56 -4.35 -16.95
C LEU A 37 0.75 -5.16 -17.96
N LEU A 38 -0.57 -4.95 -18.01
CA LEU A 38 -1.52 -5.65 -18.88
C LEU A 38 -2.00 -4.75 -20.05
N ASN A 39 -1.19 -3.78 -20.46
CA ASN A 39 -1.53 -2.83 -21.52
C ASN A 39 -1.53 -3.42 -22.94
N ASP A 40 -1.01 -4.62 -23.11
CA ASP A 40 -0.95 -5.36 -24.38
C ASP A 40 -2.23 -6.14 -24.69
N LEU A 41 -3.18 -6.21 -23.75
CA LEU A 41 -4.49 -6.81 -23.98
C LEU A 41 -5.30 -6.00 -24.98
N THR A 42 -5.70 -6.65 -26.07
CA THR A 42 -6.60 -6.10 -27.08
C THR A 42 -7.87 -6.95 -27.20
N PRO A 43 -9.01 -6.36 -27.62
CA PRO A 43 -10.23 -7.13 -27.85
C PRO A 43 -10.04 -8.25 -28.86
N ASP A 44 -9.26 -8.02 -29.90
CA ASP A 44 -8.99 -9.02 -30.95
C ASP A 44 -8.22 -10.22 -30.41
N LEU A 45 -7.19 -9.98 -29.57
CA LEU A 45 -6.42 -11.02 -28.91
C LEU A 45 -7.30 -11.88 -28.00
N LEU A 46 -8.19 -11.25 -27.24
CA LEU A 46 -9.13 -11.98 -26.37
C LEU A 46 -10.17 -12.77 -27.18
N ARG A 47 -10.62 -12.25 -28.34
CA ARG A 47 -11.54 -12.98 -29.22
C ARG A 47 -10.87 -14.16 -29.92
N SER A 48 -9.57 -14.09 -30.25
CA SER A 48 -8.83 -15.17 -30.91
C SER A 48 -8.41 -16.27 -29.94
N GLU A 49 -7.93 -15.89 -28.74
CA GLU A 49 -7.37 -16.82 -27.76
C GLU A 49 -8.44 -17.48 -26.87
N CYS A 50 -9.64 -16.92 -26.79
CA CYS A 50 -10.67 -17.39 -25.85
C CYS A 50 -11.99 -17.68 -26.57
N SER A 51 -12.43 -18.92 -26.51
CA SER A 51 -13.69 -19.40 -27.08
C SER A 51 -14.82 -19.51 -26.06
N SER A 52 -14.47 -19.71 -24.79
CA SER A 52 -15.42 -19.83 -23.68
C SER A 52 -15.12 -18.85 -22.53
N TYR A 53 -16.11 -18.60 -21.68
CA TYR A 53 -15.93 -17.77 -20.49
C TYR A 53 -14.85 -18.35 -19.57
N GLU A 54 -14.80 -19.67 -19.45
CA GLU A 54 -13.79 -20.37 -18.65
C GLU A 54 -12.38 -20.18 -19.22
N GLU A 55 -12.21 -20.25 -20.54
CA GLU A 55 -10.93 -19.99 -21.21
C GLU A 55 -10.49 -18.53 -21.04
N LEU A 56 -11.41 -17.57 -21.18
CA LEU A 56 -11.12 -16.16 -20.92
C LEU A 56 -10.69 -15.96 -19.46
N GLN A 57 -11.41 -16.59 -18.56
CA GLN A 57 -11.17 -16.54 -17.13
C GLN A 57 -9.78 -17.11 -16.77
N ASP A 58 -9.38 -18.22 -17.38
CA ASP A 58 -8.06 -18.84 -17.18
C ASP A 58 -6.93 -18.10 -17.88
N TYR A 59 -7.17 -17.56 -19.08
CA TYR A 59 -6.25 -16.68 -19.77
C TYR A 59 -5.89 -15.47 -18.91
N LEU A 60 -6.89 -14.76 -18.37
CA LEU A 60 -6.67 -13.61 -17.49
C LEU A 60 -5.99 -14.00 -16.16
N ARG A 61 -6.27 -15.19 -15.62
CA ARG A 61 -5.51 -15.75 -14.46
C ARG A 61 -4.03 -15.86 -14.78
N ARG A 62 -3.71 -16.45 -15.93
CA ARG A 62 -2.34 -16.71 -16.36
C ARG A 62 -1.61 -15.39 -16.61
N ARG A 63 -2.18 -14.51 -17.43
CA ARG A 63 -1.62 -13.17 -17.71
C ARG A 63 -1.40 -12.36 -16.45
N GLY A 64 -2.34 -12.41 -15.52
CA GLY A 64 -2.20 -11.76 -14.22
C GLY A 64 -1.05 -12.32 -13.37
N ARG A 65 -0.83 -13.63 -13.38
CA ARG A 65 0.30 -14.25 -12.67
C ARG A 65 1.63 -13.82 -13.27
N GLU A 66 1.72 -13.78 -14.60
CA GLU A 66 2.91 -13.32 -15.32
C GLU A 66 3.23 -11.86 -14.96
N ALA A 67 2.22 -10.98 -14.97
CA ALA A 67 2.38 -9.58 -14.57
C ALA A 67 2.86 -9.45 -13.12
N TYR A 68 2.35 -10.27 -12.20
CA TYR A 68 2.82 -10.27 -10.81
C TYR A 68 4.28 -10.75 -10.69
N LEU A 69 4.68 -11.83 -11.39
CA LEU A 69 6.07 -12.29 -11.39
C LEU A 69 7.00 -11.22 -11.93
N GLN A 70 6.62 -10.58 -13.05
CA GLN A 70 7.36 -9.46 -13.61
C GLN A 70 7.50 -8.30 -12.62
N LYS A 71 6.40 -7.95 -11.92
CA LYS A 71 6.40 -6.91 -10.89
C LYS A 71 7.33 -7.27 -9.73
N ARG A 72 7.26 -8.50 -9.23
CA ARG A 72 8.14 -9.00 -8.16
C ARG A 72 9.59 -8.87 -8.58
N ASP A 73 9.95 -9.34 -9.77
CA ASP A 73 11.32 -9.31 -10.25
C ASP A 73 11.83 -7.85 -10.44
N MET A 74 10.96 -6.90 -10.80
CA MET A 74 11.30 -5.47 -10.82
C MET A 74 11.63 -4.89 -9.43
N VAL A 75 10.92 -5.34 -8.39
CA VAL A 75 11.10 -4.89 -7.00
C VAL A 75 12.31 -5.56 -6.36
N GLU A 76 12.48 -6.87 -6.56
CA GLU A 76 13.62 -7.66 -6.06
C GLU A 76 14.95 -7.16 -6.61
N LYS A 77 14.98 -6.62 -7.84
CA LYS A 77 16.16 -5.93 -8.39
C LYS A 77 16.60 -4.71 -7.59
N GLN A 78 15.71 -4.10 -6.81
CA GLN A 78 16.02 -2.94 -5.98
C GLN A 78 16.54 -3.36 -4.61
N ALA A 79 15.94 -4.38 -4.01
CA ALA A 79 16.41 -5.01 -2.79
C ALA A 79 15.82 -6.43 -2.67
N GLU A 80 16.66 -7.39 -2.30
CA GLU A 80 16.26 -8.78 -2.12
C GLU A 80 15.27 -8.92 -0.96
N GLY A 81 14.17 -9.65 -1.17
CA GLY A 81 13.13 -9.91 -0.18
C GLY A 81 12.17 -8.73 0.06
N LEU A 82 12.41 -7.57 -0.56
CA LEU A 82 11.59 -6.38 -0.38
C LEU A 82 10.14 -6.59 -0.82
N MET A 83 9.91 -7.35 -1.88
CA MET A 83 8.55 -7.62 -2.35
C MET A 83 7.75 -8.40 -1.30
N LYS A 84 8.37 -9.37 -0.63
CA LYS A 84 7.73 -10.18 0.41
C LYS A 84 7.35 -9.32 1.62
N GLU A 85 8.22 -8.40 2.03
CA GLU A 85 7.93 -7.47 3.11
C GLU A 85 6.81 -6.49 2.72
N ALA A 86 6.88 -5.95 1.50
CA ALA A 86 5.86 -5.06 0.95
C ALA A 86 4.48 -5.75 0.91
N GLU A 87 4.40 -6.99 0.44
CA GLU A 87 3.15 -7.75 0.42
C GLU A 87 2.55 -7.90 1.81
N ARG A 88 3.35 -8.33 2.79
CA ARG A 88 2.91 -8.47 4.17
C ARG A 88 2.38 -7.14 4.71
N PHE A 89 3.14 -6.07 4.50
CA PHE A 89 2.75 -4.74 4.96
C PHE A 89 1.45 -4.26 4.31
N LEU A 90 1.35 -4.34 2.98
CA LEU A 90 0.18 -3.88 2.22
C LEU A 90 -1.08 -4.67 2.57
N ILE A 91 -0.97 -5.98 2.77
CA ILE A 91 -2.09 -6.83 3.19
C ILE A 91 -2.56 -6.42 4.58
N LEU A 92 -1.65 -6.38 5.56
CA LEU A 92 -1.99 -6.07 6.95
C LEU A 92 -2.57 -4.66 7.08
N SER A 93 -1.98 -3.66 6.41
CA SER A 93 -2.45 -2.29 6.43
C SER A 93 -3.87 -2.15 5.87
N ASN A 94 -4.17 -2.84 4.75
CA ASN A 94 -5.52 -2.81 4.16
C ASN A 94 -6.55 -3.53 5.03
N ILE A 95 -6.18 -4.67 5.64
CA ILE A 95 -7.07 -5.40 6.55
C ILE A 95 -7.39 -4.55 7.78
N ASP A 96 -6.39 -3.96 8.44
CA ASP A 96 -6.60 -3.16 9.65
C ASP A 96 -7.48 -1.94 9.37
N ARG A 97 -7.24 -1.23 8.26
CA ARG A 97 -8.05 -0.08 7.86
C ARG A 97 -9.52 -0.47 7.62
N LEU A 98 -9.74 -1.45 6.75
CA LEU A 98 -11.10 -1.84 6.35
C LEU A 98 -11.87 -2.55 7.48
N TRP A 99 -11.18 -3.24 8.38
CA TRP A 99 -11.79 -3.82 9.56
C TRP A 99 -12.32 -2.75 10.52
N LYS A 100 -11.54 -1.68 10.75
CA LYS A 100 -11.99 -0.53 11.56
C LYS A 100 -13.22 0.13 10.96
N GLU A 101 -13.24 0.34 9.64
CA GLU A 101 -14.39 0.87 8.91
C GLU A 101 -15.61 -0.07 9.03
N HIS A 102 -15.41 -1.38 8.90
CA HIS A 102 -16.47 -2.37 9.07
C HIS A 102 -17.07 -2.37 10.49
N LEU A 103 -16.24 -2.28 11.53
CA LEU A 103 -16.73 -2.17 12.90
C LEU A 103 -17.54 -0.89 13.13
N GLN A 104 -17.18 0.22 12.50
CA GLN A 104 -17.98 1.44 12.52
C GLN A 104 -19.31 1.24 11.79
N ALA A 105 -19.30 0.62 10.60
CA ALA A 105 -20.50 0.31 9.84
C ALA A 105 -21.48 -0.60 10.62
N LEU A 106 -20.98 -1.63 11.31
CA LEU A 106 -21.80 -2.51 12.16
C LEU A 106 -22.50 -1.75 13.29
N LYS A 107 -21.84 -0.74 13.89
CA LYS A 107 -22.48 0.11 14.92
C LYS A 107 -23.67 0.89 14.34
N PHE A 108 -23.55 1.41 13.12
CA PHE A 108 -24.66 2.08 12.45
C PHE A 108 -25.81 1.14 12.13
N VAL A 109 -25.51 -0.08 11.64
CA VAL A 109 -26.55 -1.10 11.39
C VAL A 109 -27.27 -1.46 12.68
N GLN A 110 -26.54 -1.65 13.78
CA GLN A 110 -27.14 -1.94 15.08
C GLN A 110 -28.13 -0.85 15.53
N GLN A 111 -27.78 0.43 15.33
CA GLN A 111 -28.67 1.55 15.63
C GLN A 111 -29.89 1.60 14.69
N ALA A 112 -29.68 1.41 13.39
CA ALA A 112 -30.73 1.48 12.37
C ALA A 112 -31.77 0.36 12.53
N VAL A 113 -31.32 -0.85 12.81
CA VAL A 113 -32.17 -2.02 13.04
C VAL A 113 -32.99 -1.87 14.33
N GLY A 114 -32.42 -1.25 15.36
CA GLY A 114 -33.16 -0.87 16.57
C GLY A 114 -34.35 0.06 16.30
N LEU A 115 -34.24 0.94 15.30
CA LEU A 115 -35.33 1.83 14.87
C LEU A 115 -36.37 1.12 13.98
N ARG A 116 -35.94 0.11 13.20
CA ARG A 116 -36.80 -0.69 12.29
C ARG A 116 -37.59 -1.80 12.98
N GLY A 117 -37.28 -2.15 14.23
CA GLY A 117 -38.04 -3.13 15.02
C GLY A 117 -39.54 -2.80 15.16
N TYR A 118 -39.95 -1.56 14.86
CA TYR A 118 -41.36 -1.16 14.76
C TYR A 118 -42.10 -1.72 13.53
N ALA A 119 -41.39 -2.25 12.52
CA ALA A 119 -41.94 -2.71 11.23
C ALA A 119 -42.22 -4.23 11.17
N GLN A 120 -42.38 -4.91 12.32
CA GLN A 120 -42.70 -6.34 12.44
C GLN A 120 -41.67 -7.33 11.83
N ARG A 121 -40.46 -6.86 11.50
CA ARG A 121 -39.33 -7.73 11.13
C ARG A 121 -38.44 -7.97 12.33
N ASP A 122 -37.93 -9.20 12.47
CA ASP A 122 -37.02 -9.57 13.56
C ASP A 122 -35.69 -8.78 13.42
N PRO A 123 -35.40 -7.87 14.37
CA PRO A 123 -34.18 -7.07 14.34
C PRO A 123 -32.90 -7.92 14.24
N LEU A 124 -32.89 -9.10 14.88
CA LEU A 124 -31.71 -9.96 14.86
C LEU A 124 -31.43 -10.52 13.46
N ILE A 125 -32.48 -10.83 12.70
CA ILE A 125 -32.36 -11.34 11.34
C ILE A 125 -31.83 -10.24 10.41
N GLU A 126 -32.37 -9.03 10.50
CA GLU A 126 -31.90 -7.91 9.68
C GLU A 126 -30.44 -7.56 9.96
N TYR A 127 -30.05 -7.49 11.24
CA TYR A 127 -28.67 -7.23 11.63
C TYR A 127 -27.71 -8.28 11.05
N LYS A 128 -28.08 -9.56 11.13
CA LYS A 128 -27.25 -10.65 10.58
C LYS A 128 -27.11 -10.55 9.06
N LEU A 129 -28.21 -10.28 8.35
CA LEU A 129 -28.21 -10.18 6.90
C LEU A 129 -27.38 -8.98 6.42
N GLU A 130 -27.63 -7.81 7.00
CA GLU A 130 -26.94 -6.56 6.64
C GLU A 130 -25.46 -6.61 7.06
N GLY A 131 -25.16 -7.13 8.25
CA GLY A 131 -23.80 -7.36 8.71
C GLY A 131 -23.01 -8.34 7.83
N TYR A 132 -23.65 -9.42 7.36
CA TYR A 132 -23.03 -10.36 6.43
C TYR A 132 -22.73 -9.71 5.07
N ASN A 133 -23.65 -8.91 4.53
CA ASN A 133 -23.42 -8.17 3.29
C ASN A 133 -22.25 -7.17 3.43
N LEU A 134 -22.18 -6.44 4.54
CA LEU A 134 -21.05 -5.56 4.84
C LEU A 134 -19.72 -6.32 4.94
N PHE A 135 -19.72 -7.53 5.50
CA PHE A 135 -18.54 -8.36 5.58
C PHE A 135 -18.06 -8.83 4.19
N LEU A 136 -18.99 -9.29 3.34
CA LEU A 136 -18.67 -9.69 1.97
C LEU A 136 -18.08 -8.53 1.16
N ASP A 137 -18.65 -7.33 1.30
CA ASP A 137 -18.14 -6.14 0.63
C ASP A 137 -16.75 -5.76 1.15
N MET A 138 -16.54 -5.72 2.47
CA MET A 138 -15.23 -5.50 3.07
C MET A 138 -14.18 -6.48 2.54
N MET A 139 -14.51 -7.78 2.47
CA MET A 139 -13.61 -8.80 1.93
C MET A 139 -13.29 -8.59 0.45
N ALA A 140 -14.27 -8.15 -0.35
CA ALA A 140 -14.06 -7.79 -1.75
C ALA A 140 -13.16 -6.55 -1.88
N GLN A 141 -13.36 -5.54 -1.05
CA GLN A 141 -12.55 -4.33 -1.00
C GLN A 141 -11.10 -4.62 -0.58
N ILE A 142 -10.88 -5.45 0.45
CA ILE A 142 -9.53 -5.86 0.88
C ILE A 142 -8.77 -6.46 -0.31
N ARG A 143 -9.38 -7.45 -0.98
CA ARG A 143 -8.74 -8.09 -2.15
C ARG A 143 -8.44 -7.08 -3.24
N ARG A 144 -9.36 -6.15 -3.50
CA ARG A 144 -9.18 -5.13 -4.53
C ARG A 144 -8.02 -4.20 -4.22
N ASN A 145 -8.01 -3.66 -3.02
CA ASN A 145 -7.02 -2.66 -2.61
C ASN A 145 -5.62 -3.27 -2.49
N VAL A 146 -5.51 -4.51 -2.00
CA VAL A 146 -4.23 -5.21 -1.92
C VAL A 146 -3.62 -5.38 -3.31
N ILE A 147 -4.40 -5.90 -4.28
CA ILE A 147 -3.87 -6.12 -5.63
C ILE A 147 -3.46 -4.80 -6.29
N TYR A 148 -4.31 -3.77 -6.18
CA TYR A 148 -3.98 -2.43 -6.67
C TYR A 148 -2.70 -1.88 -6.03
N SER A 149 -2.58 -2.00 -4.70
CA SER A 149 -1.42 -1.51 -3.96
C SER A 149 -0.14 -2.23 -4.36
N ILE A 150 -0.19 -3.55 -4.58
CA ILE A 150 0.95 -4.35 -5.03
C ILE A 150 1.45 -3.86 -6.39
N TYR A 151 0.56 -3.63 -7.35
CA TYR A 151 0.96 -3.16 -8.67
C TYR A 151 1.49 -1.73 -8.64
N GLN A 152 0.87 -0.83 -7.87
CA GLN A 152 1.31 0.55 -7.75
C GLN A 152 2.54 0.75 -6.85
N PHE A 153 2.93 -0.25 -6.07
CA PHE A 153 4.06 -0.15 -5.16
C PHE A 153 5.36 0.21 -5.91
N LYS A 154 6.00 1.30 -5.49
CA LYS A 154 7.30 1.75 -5.99
C LYS A 154 8.19 2.00 -4.78
N PRO A 155 9.28 1.24 -4.60
CA PRO A 155 10.19 1.50 -3.50
C PRO A 155 10.86 2.87 -3.67
N VAL A 156 10.96 3.61 -2.58
CA VAL A 156 11.78 4.83 -2.51
C VAL A 156 12.96 4.51 -1.61
N MET A 157 14.15 4.37 -2.20
CA MET A 157 15.37 4.15 -1.44
C MET A 157 15.82 5.48 -0.85
N VAL A 158 15.76 5.61 0.47
CA VAL A 158 16.37 6.74 1.18
C VAL A 158 17.87 6.49 1.20
N LYS A 159 18.65 7.28 0.44
CA LYS A 159 20.10 7.31 0.59
C LYS A 159 20.38 7.77 2.02
N LYS A 160 21.00 6.90 2.81
CA LYS A 160 21.51 7.25 4.11
C LYS A 160 22.75 8.10 3.84
N ASP A 161 22.60 9.42 3.88
CA ASP A 161 23.75 10.31 3.86
C ASP A 161 24.61 9.93 5.07
N GLU A 162 25.83 9.48 4.80
CA GLU A 162 26.82 9.20 5.83
C GLU A 162 27.06 10.51 6.59
N ASP A 163 26.63 10.53 7.85
CA ASP A 163 26.91 11.58 8.81
C ASP A 163 28.42 11.56 9.06
N ASP A 164 29.16 12.31 8.24
CA ASP A 164 30.60 12.51 8.29
C ASP A 164 30.95 13.37 9.54
N ARG A 165 30.67 12.82 10.72
CA ARG A 165 31.20 13.29 11.99
C ARG A 165 32.61 12.72 12.17
N SER A 166 33.53 13.19 11.33
CA SER A 166 34.95 13.10 11.65
C SER A 166 35.25 14.06 12.80
N ASP A 167 35.41 13.49 14.00
CA ASP A 167 35.99 14.16 15.17
C ASP A 167 37.38 14.73 14.79
N LYS A 168 37.43 16.02 14.44
CA LYS A 168 38.69 16.75 14.38
C LYS A 168 39.17 17.03 15.80
N VAL A 169 39.98 16.11 16.31
CA VAL A 169 40.87 16.35 17.45
C VAL A 169 41.83 17.48 17.06
N VAL A 170 41.63 18.67 17.63
CA VAL A 170 42.56 19.80 17.51
C VAL A 170 43.69 19.61 18.51
N THR A 171 44.82 19.05 18.09
CA THR A 171 46.10 19.11 18.83
C THR A 171 46.89 20.33 18.36
N ASN A 172 46.79 21.44 19.09
CA ASN A 172 47.59 22.64 18.77
C ASN A 172 48.93 22.57 19.49
N GLY A 173 49.96 22.04 18.82
CA GLY A 173 51.36 22.14 19.25
C GLY A 173 51.97 23.45 18.74
N ARG A 174 52.40 24.35 19.64
CA ARG A 174 53.17 25.55 19.30
C ARG A 174 54.42 25.63 20.17
N SER A 175 55.60 25.54 19.54
CA SER A 175 56.91 25.70 20.18
C SER A 175 57.80 26.68 19.38
N GLY A 176 58.48 27.59 20.10
CA GLY A 176 59.57 28.49 19.67
C GLY A 176 59.14 29.95 19.41
N ASN A 177 59.19 30.95 20.32
CA ASN A 177 60.25 31.60 21.15
C ASN A 177 61.13 32.59 20.32
N LYS A 178 61.25 33.92 20.57
CA LYS A 178 61.90 34.66 21.70
C LYS A 178 61.62 36.20 21.59
N LYS A 179 61.17 36.91 22.66
CA LYS A 179 61.87 37.86 23.63
C LYS A 179 62.17 39.30 23.11
N PRO A 180 62.38 40.36 23.96
CA PRO A 180 62.11 40.58 25.41
C PRO A 180 61.41 41.93 25.77
N ASP A 181 61.00 42.08 27.04
CA ASP A 181 60.43 43.30 27.66
C ASP A 181 61.44 44.46 27.87
N PRO A 182 60.98 45.69 28.20
CA PRO A 182 61.01 46.09 29.62
C PRO A 182 59.90 47.05 30.15
N VAL A 183 59.53 46.82 31.42
CA VAL A 183 59.31 47.75 32.56
C VAL A 183 58.29 48.91 32.46
N GLY A 184 57.34 48.92 33.41
CA GLY A 184 56.65 50.14 33.89
C GLY A 184 55.57 49.92 34.96
N ALA A 185 55.98 49.98 36.23
CA ALA A 185 55.32 50.57 37.42
C ALA A 185 53.90 50.12 37.92
N VAL A 186 53.79 49.64 39.18
CA VAL A 186 53.19 50.32 40.38
C VAL A 186 51.64 50.39 40.35
N GLU A 187 50.80 50.07 41.33
CA GLU A 187 50.80 49.49 42.69
C GLU A 187 49.29 49.38 43.08
N SER A 188 49.01 48.69 44.20
CA SER A 188 47.90 48.97 45.13
C SER A 188 46.48 48.47 44.85
N SER A 189 46.14 47.48 45.67
CA SER A 189 45.11 47.55 46.72
C SER A 189 43.89 46.63 46.60
N SER A 190 43.83 45.77 47.61
CA SER A 190 42.72 44.95 48.07
C SER A 190 41.63 45.76 48.78
N SER A 191 40.38 45.37 48.62
CA SER A 191 39.31 45.45 49.64
C SER A 191 38.16 44.54 49.19
N THR A 192 37.82 43.43 49.88
CA THR A 192 36.90 43.30 51.05
C THR A 192 35.56 44.01 50.81
N ALA A 193 34.37 43.48 51.08
CA ALA A 193 33.88 42.24 51.69
C ALA A 193 32.33 42.26 51.58
N SER A 194 31.70 41.10 51.83
CA SER A 194 30.32 40.90 52.34
C SER A 194 29.16 41.35 51.43
N ALA A 195 28.03 40.62 51.34
CA ALA A 195 27.43 39.59 52.17
C ALA A 195 26.64 38.61 51.30
#